data_AF-A0A820V913-F1
#
_entry.id   AF-A0A820V913-F1
#
_cell.length_a   1.000
_cell.length_b   1.000
_cell.length_c   1.000
_cell.angle_alpha   90.00
_cell.angle_beta   90.00
_cell.angle_gamma   90.00
#
_symmetry.space_group_name_H-M   'P 1'
#
loop_
_entity.id
_entity.type
_entity.pdbx_description
1 polymer ?
#
loop_
_entity_poly.entity_id
_entity_poly.type
_entity_poly.pdbx_seq_one_letter_code
_entity_poly.pdbx_strand_id
1 'polypeptide(L)'
;MNVLIQDFNQLQTQGITVPCISSRLYFSFSFLCGDNLASNELGGFQKNFNSGHFCRHFLITYEQRLIPLTDISFVPRTHLRHDLIVDRIVSNNDGQTLFGVSGDSWFRNLIGFHPTESLPPDLMHDTAEGNTLTHEREDNFNQ
;
A
#
# COMPACT_ATOMS: atom_id res chain seq x y z
N MET A 1 -11.42 -4.61 14.44
CA MET A 1 -10.52 -5.18 13.40
C MET A 1 -10.02 -6.58 13.75
N ASN A 2 -9.63 -6.87 15.00
CA ASN A 2 -9.03 -8.17 15.37
C ASN A 2 -9.91 -9.40 15.07
N VAL A 3 -11.24 -9.31 15.29
CA VAL A 3 -12.19 -10.40 14.99
C VAL A 3 -12.22 -10.75 13.49
N LEU A 4 -12.31 -9.75 12.61
CA LEU A 4 -12.33 -9.97 11.16
C LEU A 4 -11.05 -10.65 10.65
N ILE A 5 -9.89 -10.25 11.18
CA ILE A 5 -8.59 -10.86 10.82
C ILE A 5 -8.54 -12.31 11.30
N GLN A 6 -9.03 -12.58 12.50
CA GLN A 6 -9.11 -13.95 13.03
C GLN A 6 -10.03 -14.82 12.18
N ASP A 7 -11.21 -14.31 11.81
CA ASP A 7 -12.15 -15.03 10.95
C ASP A 7 -11.52 -15.35 9.59
N PHE A 8 -10.86 -14.38 8.94
CA PHE A 8 -10.15 -14.64 7.70
C PHE A 8 -9.03 -15.66 7.87
N ASN A 9 -8.22 -15.55 8.91
CA ASN A 9 -7.17 -16.52 9.17
C ASN A 9 -7.73 -17.93 9.46
N GLN A 10 -8.87 -18.04 10.13
CA GLN A 10 -9.58 -19.31 10.31
C GLN A 10 -10.10 -19.86 8.98
N LEU A 11 -10.70 -19.03 8.13
CA LEU A 11 -11.14 -19.45 6.80
C LEU A 11 -9.98 -19.92 5.91
N GLN A 12 -8.80 -19.30 6.05
CA GLN A 12 -7.60 -19.70 5.30
C GLN A 12 -6.95 -20.98 5.83
N THR A 13 -6.96 -21.20 7.15
CA THR A 13 -6.25 -22.33 7.79
C THR A 13 -7.13 -23.53 8.10
N GLN A 14 -8.40 -23.29 8.41
CA GLN A 14 -9.38 -24.31 8.80
C GLN A 14 -10.42 -24.53 7.71
N GLY A 15 -10.73 -23.54 6.89
CA GLY A 15 -11.75 -23.64 5.85
C GLY A 15 -13.17 -23.85 6.39
N ILE A 16 -14.11 -24.13 5.47
CA ILE A 16 -15.52 -24.40 5.80
C ILE A 16 -16.02 -25.67 5.11
N THR A 17 -17.04 -26.28 5.70
CA THR A 17 -17.81 -27.36 5.07
C THR A 17 -19.08 -26.79 4.48
N VAL A 18 -19.39 -27.13 3.23
CA VAL A 18 -20.63 -26.73 2.55
C VAL A 18 -21.46 -27.97 2.27
N PRO A 19 -22.77 -28.03 2.63
CA PRO A 19 -23.57 -29.25 2.57
C PRO A 19 -23.60 -29.99 1.21
N CYS A 20 -23.39 -29.28 0.10
CA CYS A 20 -23.39 -29.83 -1.26
C CYS A 20 -21.98 -30.10 -1.83
N ILE A 21 -20.92 -29.87 -1.05
CA ILE A 21 -19.53 -30.04 -1.49
C ILE A 21 -18.87 -31.06 -0.57
N SER A 22 -18.40 -32.18 -1.15
CA SER A 22 -17.76 -33.27 -0.40
C SER A 22 -16.41 -32.86 0.21
N SER A 23 -15.78 -31.83 -0.35
CA SER A 23 -14.49 -31.31 0.07
C SER A 23 -14.63 -30.07 0.95
N ARG A 24 -13.68 -29.87 1.85
CA ARG A 24 -13.54 -28.66 2.64
C ARG A 24 -13.03 -27.52 1.76
N LEU A 25 -13.68 -26.36 1.84
CA LEU A 25 -13.28 -25.17 1.09
C LEU A 25 -12.36 -24.30 1.93
N TYR A 26 -11.22 -23.92 1.36
CA TYR A 26 -10.28 -22.99 1.97
C TYR A 26 -10.32 -21.66 1.23
N PHE A 27 -10.07 -20.59 1.97
CA PHE A 27 -9.99 -19.25 1.41
C PHE A 27 -8.53 -18.86 1.26
N SER A 28 -8.25 -17.91 0.37
CA SER A 28 -6.95 -17.28 0.27
C SER A 28 -7.18 -15.79 0.08
N PHE A 29 -6.50 -15.00 0.90
CA PHE A 29 -6.47 -13.56 0.72
C PHE A 29 -5.67 -13.20 -0.53
N SER A 30 -6.13 -12.19 -1.30
CA SER A 30 -5.42 -11.69 -2.48
C SER A 30 -5.01 -10.23 -2.30
N PHE A 31 -5.98 -9.32 -2.22
CA PHE A 31 -5.74 -7.89 -2.04
C PHE A 31 -6.95 -7.21 -1.41
N LEU A 32 -6.74 -6.01 -0.90
CA LEU A 32 -7.78 -5.15 -0.35
C LEU A 32 -7.87 -3.87 -1.18
N CYS A 33 -8.97 -3.71 -1.91
CA CYS A 33 -9.25 -2.47 -2.64
C CYS A 33 -9.89 -1.44 -1.71
N GLY A 34 -9.43 -0.20 -1.82
CA GLY A 34 -10.03 0.96 -1.18
C GLY A 34 -9.55 2.22 -1.86
N ASP A 35 -10.22 3.34 -1.59
CA ASP A 35 -9.71 4.62 -2.05
C ASP A 35 -8.31 4.92 -1.48
N ASN A 36 -7.63 5.94 -2.03
CA ASN A 36 -6.29 6.28 -1.56
C ASN A 36 -6.23 6.59 -0.07
N LEU A 37 -7.25 7.24 0.48
CA LEU A 37 -7.26 7.64 1.88
C LEU A 37 -7.37 6.41 2.78
N ALA A 38 -8.32 5.52 2.48
CA ALA A 38 -8.56 4.27 3.17
C ALA A 38 -7.36 3.31 3.02
N SER A 39 -6.82 3.15 1.83
CA SER A 39 -5.67 2.27 1.58
C SER A 39 -4.43 2.73 2.36
N ASN A 40 -4.16 4.04 2.41
CA ASN A 40 -3.05 4.55 3.24
C ASN A 40 -3.32 4.33 4.73
N GLU A 41 -4.54 4.58 5.20
CA GLU A 41 -4.89 4.33 6.60
C GLU A 41 -4.68 2.88 7.02
N LEU A 42 -5.19 1.95 6.23
CA LEU A 42 -5.14 0.51 6.52
C LEU A 42 -3.70 -0.02 6.39
N GLY A 43 -2.90 0.55 5.51
CA GLY A 43 -1.49 0.22 5.31
C GLY A 43 -0.52 0.86 6.32
N GLY A 44 -0.99 1.76 7.20
CA GLY A 44 -0.11 2.48 8.12
C GLY A 44 0.73 3.58 7.45
N PHE A 45 0.26 4.10 6.32
CA PHE A 45 0.89 5.19 5.58
C PHE A 45 0.25 6.54 5.92
N GLN A 46 1.00 7.62 5.67
CA GLN A 46 0.49 8.97 5.82
C GLN A 46 -0.61 9.27 4.80
N LYS A 47 -1.58 10.09 5.21
CA LYS A 47 -2.74 10.47 4.39
C LYS A 47 -2.55 11.83 3.69
N ASN A 48 -1.31 12.29 3.57
CA ASN A 48 -0.94 13.52 2.90
C ASN A 48 -0.27 13.19 1.56
N PHE A 49 -0.97 13.53 0.47
CA PHE A 49 -0.54 13.26 -0.91
C PHE A 49 0.24 14.40 -1.53
N ASN A 50 0.30 15.55 -0.86
CA ASN A 50 0.84 16.80 -1.39
C ASN A 50 2.21 17.17 -0.78
N SER A 51 2.86 16.25 -0.07
CA SER A 51 4.19 16.48 0.52
C SER A 51 4.86 15.17 0.96
N GLY A 52 6.18 15.22 1.21
CA GLY A 52 6.92 14.07 1.73
C GLY A 52 6.88 12.86 0.79
N HIS A 53 6.89 11.65 1.33
CA HIS A 53 6.78 10.42 0.54
C HIS A 53 5.32 9.98 0.47
N PHE A 54 4.68 10.19 -0.67
CA PHE A 54 3.24 9.94 -0.84
C PHE A 54 2.93 8.55 -1.41
N CYS A 55 3.91 7.91 -2.06
CA CYS A 55 3.70 6.64 -2.75
C CYS A 55 3.86 5.42 -1.83
N ARG A 56 2.92 4.48 -1.92
CA ARG A 56 2.97 3.19 -1.22
C ARG A 56 3.98 2.23 -1.85
N HIS A 57 4.17 2.29 -3.16
CA HIS A 57 4.97 1.32 -3.93
C HIS A 57 6.44 1.73 -4.12
N PHE A 58 6.74 3.03 -4.09
CA PHE A 58 8.08 3.57 -4.32
C PHE A 58 8.47 4.58 -3.24
N LEU A 59 9.76 4.65 -2.93
CA LEU A 59 10.34 5.67 -2.05
C LEU A 59 10.60 6.95 -2.82
N ILE A 60 9.52 7.58 -3.29
CA ILE A 60 9.54 8.83 -4.04
C ILE A 60 8.92 9.96 -3.23
N THR A 61 9.52 11.14 -3.30
CA THR A 61 8.96 12.35 -2.69
C THR A 61 7.99 13.05 -3.61
N TYR A 62 7.11 13.88 -3.04
CA TYR A 62 6.17 14.69 -3.81
C TYR A 62 6.90 15.56 -4.84
N GLU A 63 8.04 16.16 -4.48
CA GLU A 63 8.85 16.99 -5.39
C GLU A 63 9.39 16.20 -6.58
N GLN A 64 9.76 14.94 -6.37
CA GLN A 64 10.29 14.06 -7.40
C GLN A 64 9.22 13.61 -8.43
N ARG A 65 7.93 13.81 -8.17
CA ARG A 65 6.85 13.38 -9.09
C ARG A 65 6.89 14.08 -10.46
N LEU A 66 7.52 15.25 -10.51
CA LEU A 66 7.68 16.06 -11.71
C LEU A 66 8.94 15.70 -12.51
N ILE A 67 9.82 14.86 -11.96
CA ILE A 67 11.02 14.43 -12.66
C ILE A 67 10.59 13.42 -13.74
N PRO A 68 11.03 13.59 -15.00
CA PRO A 68 10.74 12.64 -16.07
C PRO A 68 11.11 11.22 -15.67
N LEU A 69 10.29 10.25 -16.07
CA LEU A 69 10.50 8.82 -15.76
C LEU A 69 11.88 8.31 -16.24
N THR A 70 12.43 8.93 -17.29
CA THR A 70 13.76 8.62 -17.85
C THR A 70 14.91 9.02 -16.95
N ASP A 71 14.68 10.02 -16.09
CA ASP A 71 15.72 10.72 -15.34
C ASP A 71 15.70 10.35 -13.85
N ILE A 72 14.74 9.52 -13.44
CA ILE A 72 14.58 9.06 -12.06
C ILE A 72 14.79 7.55 -11.94
N SER A 73 15.67 7.17 -11.01
CA SER A 73 15.77 5.79 -10.56
C SER A 73 14.74 5.53 -9.48
N PHE A 74 13.69 4.78 -9.79
CA PHE A 74 12.71 4.36 -8.81
C PHE A 74 13.30 3.38 -7.80
N VAL A 75 13.21 3.73 -6.52
CA VAL A 75 13.54 2.81 -5.43
C VAL A 75 12.24 2.14 -4.96
N PRO A 76 12.01 0.84 -5.25
CA PRO A 76 10.80 0.16 -4.82
C PRO A 76 10.77 0.02 -3.29
N ARG A 77 9.56 0.05 -2.74
CA ARG A 77 9.32 -0.25 -1.32
C ARG A 77 9.20 -1.76 -1.14
N THR A 78 10.33 -2.41 -0.88
CA THR A 78 10.38 -3.85 -0.56
C THR A 78 9.84 -4.13 0.85
N HIS A 79 9.39 -5.37 1.11
CA HIS A 79 8.90 -5.80 2.44
C HIS A 79 9.90 -5.52 3.55
N LEU A 80 11.12 -6.06 3.42
CA LEU A 80 12.20 -5.88 4.41
C LEU A 80 12.42 -4.40 4.77
N ARG A 81 12.47 -3.53 3.76
CA ARG A 81 12.70 -2.10 3.96
C ARG A 81 11.51 -1.43 4.62
N HIS A 82 10.28 -1.82 4.26
CA HIS A 82 9.07 -1.30 4.90
C HIS A 82 9.00 -1.70 6.37
N ASP A 83 9.23 -2.98 6.67
CA ASP A 83 9.21 -3.52 8.04
C ASP A 83 10.23 -2.81 8.93
N LEU A 84 11.45 -2.59 8.45
CA LEU A 84 12.48 -1.83 9.19
C LEU A 84 12.06 -0.38 9.48
N ILE A 85 11.29 0.24 8.58
CA ILE A 85 10.76 1.60 8.79
C ILE A 85 9.64 1.57 9.82
N VAL A 86 8.72 0.61 9.72
CA VAL A 86 7.61 0.41 10.67
C VAL A 86 8.16 0.17 12.07
N ASP A 87 9.12 -0.75 12.23
CA ASP A 87 9.76 -1.05 13.51
C ASP A 87 10.37 0.19 14.15
N ARG A 88 11.05 1.03 13.36
CA ARG A 88 11.64 2.28 13.83
C ARG A 88 10.60 3.31 14.28
N ILE A 89 9.48 3.44 13.56
CA ILE A 89 8.39 4.34 13.96
C ILE A 89 7.74 3.84 15.25
N VAL A 90 7.43 2.54 15.31
CA VAL A 90 6.79 1.93 16.48
C VAL A 90 7.69 2.01 17.71
N SER A 91 9.02 1.90 17.54
CA SER A 91 9.98 2.02 18.65
C SER A 91 10.19 3.45 19.16
N ASN A 92 10.16 4.45 18.26
CA ASN A 92 10.47 5.83 18.61
C ASN A 92 9.29 6.59 19.23
N ASN A 93 8.05 6.20 18.90
CA ASN A 93 6.78 6.71 19.46
C ASN A 93 6.67 8.25 19.57
N ASP A 94 7.33 8.95 18.65
CA ASP A 94 7.41 10.41 18.55
C ASP A 94 6.35 11.00 17.60
N GLY A 95 5.48 10.15 17.04
CA GLY A 95 4.38 10.54 16.15
C GLY A 95 4.83 11.06 14.78
N GLN A 96 6.12 10.95 14.46
CA GLN A 96 6.67 11.40 13.19
C GLN A 96 6.51 10.35 12.10
N THR A 97 6.30 10.80 10.87
CA THR A 97 6.29 9.93 9.71
C THR A 97 7.72 9.72 9.20
N LEU A 98 8.03 8.50 8.75
CA LEU A 98 9.32 8.16 8.16
C LEU A 98 9.08 7.50 6.81
N PHE A 99 9.61 8.10 5.73
CA PHE A 99 9.38 7.64 4.35
C PHE A 99 7.89 7.39 4.04
N GLY A 100 7.01 8.26 4.56
CA GLY A 100 5.57 8.17 4.31
C GLY A 100 4.84 7.09 5.13
N VAL A 101 5.54 6.36 5.98
CA VAL A 101 4.94 5.47 6.98
C VAL A 101 4.60 6.29 8.22
N SER A 102 3.44 6.08 8.81
CA SER A 102 2.99 6.71 10.05
C SER A 102 2.78 5.71 11.20
N GLY A 103 2.79 4.41 10.91
CA GLY A 103 2.66 3.36 11.91
C GLY A 103 2.54 1.98 11.28
N ASP A 104 2.13 1.03 12.11
CA ASP A 104 1.89 -0.34 11.70
C ASP A 104 0.56 -0.49 10.94
N SER A 105 0.46 -1.50 10.09
CA SER A 105 -0.76 -1.79 9.34
C SER A 105 -1.82 -2.44 10.23
N TRP A 106 -3.08 -2.08 9.96
CA TRP A 106 -4.23 -2.68 10.64
C TRP A 106 -4.38 -4.17 10.34
N PHE A 107 -3.87 -4.63 9.20
CA PHE A 107 -3.94 -6.02 8.74
C PHE A 107 -2.62 -6.77 8.86
N ARG A 108 -1.64 -6.28 9.64
CA ARG A 108 -0.34 -6.94 9.86
C ARG A 108 -0.43 -8.44 10.15
N ASN A 109 -1.46 -8.88 10.88
CA ASN A 109 -1.63 -10.27 11.29
C ASN A 109 -2.49 -11.10 10.32
N LEU A 110 -2.95 -10.53 9.20
CA LEU A 110 -3.69 -11.26 8.18
C LEU A 110 -2.71 -12.09 7.33
N ILE A 111 -2.93 -13.40 7.26
CA ILE A 111 -2.07 -14.30 6.47
C ILE A 111 -2.13 -13.88 4.99
N GLY A 112 -0.96 -13.70 4.39
CA GLY A 112 -0.82 -13.30 2.99
C GLY A 112 -0.96 -11.79 2.73
N PHE A 113 -1.15 -10.98 3.78
CA PHE A 113 -1.23 -9.53 3.63
C PHE A 113 0.13 -8.87 3.89
N HIS A 114 0.52 -7.97 2.99
CA HIS A 114 1.59 -7.01 3.24
C HIS A 114 1.23 -5.65 2.61
N PRO A 115 1.38 -4.50 3.31
CA PRO A 115 0.92 -3.19 2.81
C PRO A 115 1.48 -2.77 1.46
N THR A 116 2.66 -3.26 1.07
CA THR A 116 3.33 -2.88 -0.18
C THR A 116 2.90 -3.69 -1.40
N GLU A 117 2.19 -4.80 -1.20
CA GLU A 117 1.76 -5.71 -2.28
C GLU A 117 0.24 -5.93 -2.27
N SER A 118 -0.38 -5.90 -1.10
CA SER A 118 -1.79 -6.24 -0.91
C SER A 118 -2.75 -5.05 -1.02
N LEU A 119 -2.22 -3.84 -1.24
CA LEU A 119 -2.99 -2.60 -1.38
C LEU A 119 -2.75 -2.00 -2.77
N PRO A 120 -3.55 -2.42 -3.78
CA PRO A 120 -3.33 -1.98 -5.15
C PRO A 120 -3.47 -0.45 -5.30
N PRO A 121 -2.89 0.12 -6.37
CA PRO A 121 -3.19 1.49 -6.78
C PRO A 121 -4.69 1.71 -6.99
N ASP A 122 -5.17 2.89 -6.65
CA ASP A 122 -6.53 3.30 -7.01
C ASP A 122 -6.45 4.04 -8.33
N LEU A 123 -6.65 3.33 -9.45
CA LEU A 123 -6.47 3.93 -10.77
C LEU A 123 -7.32 5.18 -11.00
N MET A 124 -8.53 5.24 -10.42
CA MET A 124 -9.44 6.37 -10.60
C MET A 124 -8.91 7.59 -9.86
N HIS A 125 -8.60 7.46 -8.56
CA HIS A 125 -8.11 8.57 -7.76
C HIS A 125 -6.64 8.90 -8.08
N ASP A 126 -5.78 7.92 -8.32
CA ASP A 126 -4.36 8.15 -8.64
C ASP A 126 -4.19 8.95 -9.94
N THR A 127 -5.03 8.68 -10.94
CA THR A 127 -5.00 9.41 -12.22
C THR A 127 -5.67 10.78 -12.10
N ALA A 128 -6.83 10.87 -11.42
CA ALA A 128 -7.59 12.11 -11.33
C ALA A 128 -7.00 13.13 -10.34
N GLU A 129 -6.33 12.68 -9.28
CA GLU A 129 -5.76 13.52 -8.22
C GLU A 129 -4.30 13.91 -8.48
N GLY A 130 -3.69 13.41 -9.56
CA GLY A 130 -2.29 13.70 -9.90
C GLY A 130 -1.27 12.96 -9.04
N ASN A 131 -1.65 11.81 -8.46
CA ASN A 131 -0.73 10.91 -7.76
C ASN A 131 0.00 9.95 -8.73
N THR A 132 -0.19 10.17 -10.03
CA THR A 132 0.52 9.47 -11.12
C THR A 132 1.74 10.27 -11.54
N LEU A 133 2.79 9.54 -11.95
CA LEU A 133 3.96 10.15 -12.54
C LEU A 133 3.62 10.55 -13.97
N THR A 134 3.78 11.82 -14.28
CA THR A 134 3.55 12.34 -15.63
C THR A 134 4.81 12.17 -16.46
N HIS A 135 4.70 11.47 -17.59
CA HIS A 135 5.66 11.67 -18.68
C HIS A 135 5.37 13.09 -19.21
N GLU A 136 6.33 14.01 -19.16
CA GLU A 136 6.20 15.24 -19.93
C GLU A 136 5.94 14.81 -21.38
N ARG A 137 4.80 15.19 -21.95
CA ARG A 137 4.69 15.15 -23.41
C ARG A 137 5.74 16.13 -23.89
N GLU A 138 6.72 15.65 -24.63
CA GLU A 138 7.43 16.50 -25.57
C GLU A 138 6.40 17.02 -26.57
N ASP A 139 5.65 18.04 -26.17
CA ASP A 139 4.91 18.89 -27.09
C ASP A 139 5.96 19.75 -27.80
N ASN A 140 6.76 19.09 -28.66
CA ASN A 140 7.50 19.71 -29.74
C ASN A 140 6.46 20.23 -30.76
N PHE A 141 5.72 21.27 -30.38
CA PHE A 141 5.13 22.16 -31.36
C PHE A 141 6.27 22.92 -32.00
N ASN A 142 6.65 22.47 -33.19
CA ASN A 142 7.39 23.27 -34.16
C ASN A 142 6.79 24.69 -34.21
N GLN A 143 7.54 25.69 -33.74
CA GLN A 143 7.62 27.03 -34.31
C GLN A 143 8.84 27.79 -33.79
#